data_AF-A0A511TC08-F1
#
_entry.id   AF-A0A511TC08-F1
#
_cell.length_a   1.000
_cell.length_b   1.000
_cell.length_c   1.000
_cell.angle_alpha   90.00
_cell.angle_beta   90.00
_cell.angle_gamma   90.00
#
_symmetry.space_group_name_H-M   'P 1'
#
loop_
_entity.id
_entity.type
_entity.pdbx_description
1 polymer ?
#
loop_
_entity_poly.entity_id
_entity_poly.type
_entity_poly.pdbx_seq_one_letter_code
_entity_poly.pdbx_strand_id
1 'polypeptide(L)'
;MSQSLAPPISLGGIGPRMTGHEDLDSLWRKARPDDLASLRRLDAALVRSGYQVRGRTVREWIAASAQDRIRWFDGREASDRILEAGLAAVPALVEALARADAESSWQASLNLRGQCVAALGTIEPLPTCAIPALLDVLHQPVARVRRMALAVLARMRPRASPLALRALLPCVQEQGDPQTRMLATQVLAALQAPLPEEVRAAGLSRLADAHPAVRRAGLQVLARFGQDEATLTAMEEHAVVDDENRLEALRMLSSLAPSRGIPRLLKLASNARARKQVGATPQAWRGPLGETRRSEDGKKALLFIGRLGARGAQALASLDALRAVEVLAPYADAVIDDITRAVLRQQAPPLRTERLQEPLRAALLMDIAWPTERTVEPFEALRPWLASLAPSGAETKVRVALAATRRVLGLWETQHPNNDGPRRAVMAMDHWFVEPTEANAAQVAELGNLTPSQFCAPDAFSAAWAVTYASRCLARTSTDEDALSACVQAACRALSRQSVITFALGTSQEPSEPLGPLEAARQVHRAILDEVLPWACGAWDPVRDTPRLRATLRADGWRVPGQAG
;
A
#
# COMPACT_ATOMS: atom_id res chain seq x y z
N MET A 1 14.20 14.65 49.72
CA MET A 1 13.65 13.48 49.00
C MET A 1 14.27 13.49 47.62
N SER A 2 15.33 12.69 47.47
CA SER A 2 16.22 12.67 46.31
C SER A 2 15.61 11.85 45.19
N GLN A 3 15.47 12.44 43.99
CA GLN A 3 15.15 11.68 42.78
C GLN A 3 16.43 11.37 42.02
N SER A 4 16.61 10.08 41.80
CA SER A 4 17.70 9.42 41.09
C SER A 4 17.58 9.66 39.59
N LEU A 5 18.54 10.37 39.00
CA LEU A 5 18.79 10.40 37.57
C LEU A 5 19.82 9.30 37.25
N ALA A 6 19.47 8.38 36.35
CA ALA A 6 20.39 7.39 35.81
C ALA A 6 21.51 8.06 34.99
N PRO A 7 22.76 7.56 35.02
CA PRO A 7 23.88 8.19 34.33
C PRO A 7 23.94 7.81 32.84
N PRO A 8 24.61 8.62 31.99
CA PRO A 8 24.88 8.28 30.61
C PRO A 8 25.92 7.16 30.53
N ILE A 9 25.75 6.27 29.54
CA ILE A 9 26.70 5.18 29.24
C ILE A 9 28.03 5.81 28.81
N SER A 10 29.03 5.77 29.69
CA SER A 10 30.42 6.10 29.38
C SER A 10 31.06 4.97 28.59
N LEU A 11 31.50 5.25 27.37
CA LEU A 11 32.51 4.47 26.66
C LEU A 11 33.86 4.75 27.32
N GLY A 12 34.21 3.93 28.33
CA GLY A 12 35.51 3.97 28.99
C GLY A 12 36.62 3.58 28.02
N GLY A 13 37.54 4.51 27.79
CA GLY A 13 38.72 4.29 26.95
C GLY A 13 39.86 3.60 27.71
N ILE A 14 40.53 2.67 27.01
CA ILE A 14 41.98 2.44 27.10
C ILE A 14 42.43 2.09 25.68
N GLY A 15 43.30 2.91 25.09
CA GLY A 15 43.88 2.68 23.76
C GLY A 15 44.87 1.50 23.74
N PRO A 16 45.19 1.02 22.53
CA PRO A 16 46.41 1.54 21.91
C PRO A 16 46.08 2.39 20.68
N ARG A 17 46.83 3.48 20.51
CA ARG A 17 46.83 4.30 19.29
C ARG A 17 47.26 3.42 18.11
N MET A 18 46.29 2.92 17.35
CA MET A 18 46.53 2.34 16.04
C MET A 18 46.62 3.45 15.00
N THR A 19 47.85 3.86 14.69
CA THR A 19 48.16 4.74 13.56
C THR A 19 47.91 3.96 12.25
N GLY A 20 46.73 4.14 11.65
CA GLY A 20 46.42 3.64 10.31
C GLY A 20 45.05 2.98 10.09
N HIS A 21 44.16 2.92 11.06
CA HIS A 21 42.82 2.32 10.89
C HIS A 21 41.72 3.38 10.79
N GLU A 22 40.88 3.30 9.76
CA GLU A 22 39.59 3.98 9.73
C GLU A 22 38.83 3.71 11.04
N ASP A 23 38.34 4.77 11.67
CA ASP A 23 37.53 4.72 12.89
C ASP A 23 36.26 3.87 12.67
N LEU A 24 35.89 3.05 13.66
CA LEU A 24 34.71 2.18 13.60
C LEU A 24 33.43 2.98 13.33
N ASP A 25 33.30 4.15 13.95
CA ASP A 25 32.16 5.05 13.73
C ASP A 25 32.10 5.58 12.30
N SER A 26 33.26 5.78 11.68
CA SER A 26 33.34 6.14 10.27
C SER A 26 32.94 4.97 9.37
N LEU A 27 33.31 3.73 9.72
CA LEU A 27 32.94 2.54 8.95
C LEU A 27 31.43 2.28 9.05
N TRP A 28 30.82 2.45 10.21
CA TRP A 28 29.36 2.38 10.40
C TRP A 28 28.62 3.40 9.55
N ARG A 29 29.09 4.66 9.50
CA ARG A 29 28.51 5.71 8.66
C ARG A 29 28.68 5.45 7.16
N LYS A 30 29.75 4.76 6.76
CA LYS A 30 30.02 4.41 5.36
C LYS A 30 29.38 3.08 4.94
N ALA A 31 28.87 2.28 5.86
CA ALA A 31 28.24 1.00 5.58
C ALA A 31 26.95 1.21 4.79
N ARG A 32 26.85 0.58 3.62
CA ARG A 32 25.68 0.70 2.75
C ARG A 32 24.99 -0.64 2.54
N PRO A 33 23.64 -0.69 2.57
CA PRO A 33 22.90 -1.93 2.36
C PRO A 33 23.09 -2.54 0.96
N ASP A 34 23.49 -1.75 -0.02
CA ASP A 34 23.70 -2.12 -1.42
C ASP A 34 25.15 -2.45 -1.78
N ASP A 35 26.11 -2.27 -0.86
CA ASP A 35 27.54 -2.55 -1.08
C ASP A 35 28.09 -3.58 -0.08
N LEU A 36 28.16 -4.86 -0.51
CA LEU A 36 28.71 -5.94 0.31
C LEU A 36 30.18 -5.72 0.68
N ALA A 37 30.96 -5.01 -0.13
CA ALA A 37 32.36 -4.72 0.18
C ALA A 37 32.45 -3.72 1.34
N SER A 38 31.56 -2.72 1.40
CA SER A 38 31.46 -1.83 2.58
C SER A 38 31.13 -2.60 3.85
N LEU A 39 30.17 -3.53 3.78
CA LEU A 39 29.76 -4.32 4.93
C LEU A 39 30.86 -5.30 5.36
N ARG A 40 31.59 -5.91 4.42
CA ARG A 40 32.76 -6.74 4.72
C ARG A 40 33.89 -5.98 5.39
N ARG A 41 34.15 -4.72 4.99
CA ARG A 41 35.13 -3.86 5.66
C ARG A 41 34.73 -3.58 7.12
N LEU A 42 33.44 -3.29 7.35
CA LEU A 42 32.89 -3.12 8.69
C LEU A 42 33.01 -4.41 9.51
N ASP A 43 32.57 -5.55 8.99
CA ASP A 43 32.66 -6.86 9.66
C ASP A 43 34.11 -7.21 10.03
N ALA A 44 35.07 -7.02 9.12
CA ALA A 44 36.48 -7.27 9.41
C ALA A 44 37.02 -6.36 10.53
N ALA A 45 36.56 -5.10 10.60
CA ALA A 45 36.94 -4.19 11.69
C ALA A 45 36.33 -4.60 13.03
N LEU A 46 35.05 -5.02 13.04
CA LEU A 46 34.36 -5.50 14.22
C LEU A 46 34.98 -6.79 14.77
N VAL A 47 35.39 -7.71 13.87
CA VAL A 47 36.13 -8.92 14.25
C VAL A 47 37.47 -8.56 14.90
N ARG A 48 38.22 -7.63 14.31
CA ARG A 48 39.51 -7.17 14.89
C ARG A 48 39.35 -6.48 16.24
N SER A 49 38.28 -5.72 16.44
CA SER A 49 38.02 -5.03 17.71
C SER A 49 37.45 -5.94 18.79
N GLY A 50 37.14 -7.22 18.47
CA GLY A 50 36.46 -8.12 19.39
C GLY A 50 35.04 -7.66 19.72
N TYR A 51 34.36 -6.98 18.79
CA TYR A 51 33.00 -6.51 19.02
C TYR A 51 32.06 -7.70 19.30
N GLN A 52 31.30 -7.58 20.38
CA GLN A 52 30.36 -8.59 20.83
C GLN A 52 28.99 -7.97 21.07
N VAL A 53 27.95 -8.65 20.60
CA VAL A 53 26.57 -8.36 20.97
C VAL A 53 26.25 -9.24 22.17
N ARG A 54 26.06 -8.64 23.34
CA ARG A 54 25.72 -9.36 24.59
C ARG A 54 26.68 -10.52 24.91
N GLY A 55 27.99 -10.30 24.73
CA GLY A 55 29.03 -11.26 25.10
C GLY A 55 29.32 -12.36 24.09
N ARG A 56 28.70 -12.33 22.90
CA ARG A 56 29.02 -13.22 21.77
C ARG A 56 29.21 -12.43 20.48
N THR A 57 30.01 -12.97 19.58
CA THR A 57 30.16 -12.47 18.21
C THR A 57 28.90 -12.76 17.39
N VAL A 58 28.72 -12.03 16.29
CA VAL A 58 27.58 -12.28 15.38
C VAL A 58 27.62 -13.70 14.80
N ARG A 59 28.82 -14.23 14.49
CA ARG A 59 28.99 -15.60 13.97
C ARG A 59 28.60 -16.66 15.01
N GLU A 60 28.89 -16.41 16.29
CA GLU A 60 28.44 -17.28 17.38
C GLU A 60 26.92 -17.23 17.56
N TRP A 61 26.29 -16.07 17.40
CA TRP A 61 24.82 -15.97 17.41
C TRP A 61 24.17 -16.70 16.23
N ILE A 62 24.76 -16.62 15.03
CA ILE A 62 24.30 -17.38 13.85
C ILE A 62 24.49 -18.89 14.06
N ALA A 63 25.60 -19.31 14.66
CA ALA A 63 25.83 -20.72 14.99
C ALA A 63 24.85 -21.22 16.07
N ALA A 64 24.57 -20.40 17.09
CA ALA A 64 23.59 -20.72 18.13
C ALA A 64 22.18 -20.83 17.55
N SER A 65 21.79 -19.92 16.66
CA SER A 65 20.46 -19.96 16.03
C SER A 65 20.24 -21.26 15.25
N ALA A 66 21.28 -21.79 14.59
CA ALA A 66 21.22 -23.05 13.85
C ALA A 66 20.91 -24.28 14.73
N GLN A 67 21.29 -24.24 16.01
CA GLN A 67 21.11 -25.35 16.96
C GLN A 67 19.73 -25.33 17.62
N ASP A 68 19.05 -24.18 17.63
CA ASP A 68 17.70 -24.06 18.16
C ASP A 68 16.72 -24.82 17.26
N ARG A 69 16.36 -26.05 17.69
CA ARG A 69 15.22 -26.77 17.12
C ARG A 69 14.02 -25.84 17.23
N ILE A 70 13.33 -25.62 16.11
CA ILE A 70 12.14 -24.76 15.96
C ILE A 70 11.09 -25.09 17.04
N ARG A 71 11.27 -24.55 18.25
CA ARG A 71 10.25 -24.35 19.26
C ARG A 71 10.01 -22.85 19.20
N TRP A 72 8.81 -22.49 18.79
CA TRP A 72 8.33 -21.14 18.44
C TRP A 72 8.56 -20.03 19.49
N PHE A 73 9.22 -20.33 20.63
CA PHE A 73 9.41 -19.40 21.74
C PHE A 73 10.86 -19.18 22.19
N ASP A 74 11.81 -20.10 21.94
CA ASP A 74 13.18 -19.98 22.51
C ASP A 74 14.22 -19.44 21.50
N GLY A 75 14.08 -19.68 20.20
CA GLY A 75 15.01 -19.18 19.16
C GLY A 75 14.91 -17.68 18.85
N ARG A 76 14.15 -16.94 19.67
CA ARG A 76 13.91 -15.51 19.52
C ARG A 76 15.14 -14.70 19.91
N GLU A 77 15.85 -15.11 20.96
CA GLU A 77 16.99 -14.35 21.46
C GLU A 77 18.13 -14.26 20.43
N ALA A 78 18.61 -15.40 19.90
CA ALA A 78 19.69 -15.39 18.92
C ALA A 78 19.32 -14.60 17.65
N SER A 79 18.07 -14.73 17.21
CA SER A 79 17.54 -13.97 16.06
C SER A 79 17.50 -12.47 16.36
N ASP A 80 16.99 -12.07 17.52
CA ASP A 80 16.92 -10.68 17.96
C ASP A 80 18.33 -10.07 18.09
N ARG A 81 19.32 -10.84 18.54
CA ARG A 81 20.72 -10.38 18.61
C ARG A 81 21.35 -10.21 17.24
N ILE A 82 21.02 -11.08 16.29
CA ILE A 82 21.43 -10.90 14.87
C ILE A 82 20.82 -9.62 14.31
N LEU A 83 19.55 -9.33 14.63
CA LEU A 83 18.88 -8.10 14.22
C LEU A 83 19.45 -6.84 14.92
N GLU A 84 19.85 -6.95 16.19
CA GLU A 84 20.54 -5.90 16.96
C GLU A 84 21.87 -5.50 16.30
N ALA A 85 22.56 -6.44 15.67
CA ALA A 85 23.77 -6.16 14.88
C ALA A 85 23.48 -5.48 13.53
N GLY A 86 22.24 -5.50 13.03
CA GLY A 86 21.82 -4.82 11.81
C GLY A 86 22.67 -5.17 10.58
N LEU A 87 23.14 -4.15 9.84
CA LEU A 87 23.94 -4.34 8.62
C LEU A 87 25.28 -5.05 8.86
N ALA A 88 25.82 -5.00 10.08
CA ALA A 88 27.06 -5.71 10.40
C ALA A 88 26.90 -7.24 10.36
N ALA A 89 25.68 -7.76 10.50
CA ALA A 89 25.43 -9.20 10.40
C ALA A 89 25.42 -9.73 8.96
N VAL A 90 25.21 -8.85 7.96
CA VAL A 90 24.96 -9.26 6.56
C VAL A 90 26.10 -10.09 5.98
N PRO A 91 27.40 -9.74 6.13
CA PRO A 91 28.49 -10.56 5.59
C PRO A 91 28.50 -11.97 6.17
N ALA A 92 28.34 -12.10 7.50
CA ALA A 92 28.32 -13.38 8.18
C ALA A 92 27.09 -14.24 7.77
N LEU A 93 25.93 -13.62 7.59
CA LEU A 93 24.72 -14.30 7.09
C LEU A 93 24.89 -14.79 5.64
N VAL A 94 25.48 -13.97 4.77
CA VAL A 94 25.79 -14.35 3.38
C VAL A 94 26.80 -15.50 3.32
N GLU A 95 27.84 -15.44 4.16
CA GLU A 95 28.82 -16.53 4.30
C GLU A 95 28.17 -17.83 4.81
N ALA A 96 27.28 -17.74 5.81
CA ALA A 96 26.57 -18.88 6.36
C ALA A 96 25.64 -19.54 5.33
N LEU A 97 24.95 -18.75 4.49
CA LEU A 97 24.14 -19.27 3.38
C LEU A 97 24.97 -20.08 2.37
N ALA A 98 26.18 -19.60 2.06
CA ALA A 98 27.08 -20.26 1.12
C ALA A 98 27.74 -21.53 1.69
N ARG A 99 28.00 -21.58 3.00
CA ARG A 99 28.71 -22.69 3.67
C ARG A 99 27.83 -23.82 4.20
N ALA A 100 26.50 -23.64 4.21
CA ALA A 100 25.57 -24.57 4.86
C ALA A 100 25.61 -26.04 4.32
N ASP A 101 26.32 -26.33 3.23
CA ASP A 101 26.51 -27.70 2.72
C ASP A 101 27.68 -28.47 3.36
N ALA A 102 28.56 -27.82 4.14
CA ALA A 102 29.87 -28.39 4.43
C ALA A 102 29.96 -29.32 5.67
N GLU A 103 29.16 -29.14 6.73
CA GLU A 103 29.55 -29.72 8.05
C GLU A 103 28.38 -30.13 8.98
N SER A 104 27.12 -30.13 8.53
CA SER A 104 25.96 -30.35 9.41
C SER A 104 24.96 -31.38 8.88
N SER A 105 24.14 -31.95 9.76
CA SER A 105 23.00 -32.78 9.33
C SER A 105 22.10 -31.98 8.40
N TRP A 106 21.51 -32.64 7.40
CA TRP A 106 20.66 -31.98 6.40
C TRP A 106 19.57 -31.10 7.05
N GLN A 107 18.99 -31.51 8.19
CA GLN A 107 18.01 -30.70 8.92
C GLN A 107 18.61 -29.42 9.53
N ALA A 108 19.81 -29.48 10.11
CA ALA A 108 20.47 -28.32 10.70
C ALA A 108 20.86 -27.29 9.62
N SER A 109 21.36 -27.75 8.48
CA SER A 109 21.66 -26.90 7.31
C SER A 109 20.42 -26.16 6.79
N LEU A 110 19.24 -26.80 6.79
CA LEU A 110 17.99 -26.16 6.38
C LEU A 110 17.47 -25.13 7.37
N ASN A 111 17.61 -25.39 8.67
CA ASN A 111 17.21 -24.45 9.70
C ASN A 111 18.08 -23.20 9.65
N LEU A 112 19.40 -23.38 9.57
CA LEU A 112 20.35 -22.28 9.41
C LEU A 112 20.02 -21.43 8.18
N ARG A 113 19.80 -22.05 7.01
CA ARG A 113 19.43 -21.31 5.79
C ARG A 113 18.12 -20.52 5.96
N GLY A 114 17.09 -21.16 6.49
CA GLY A 114 15.80 -20.51 6.74
C GLY A 114 15.94 -19.30 7.65
N GLN A 115 16.71 -19.41 8.74
CA GLN A 115 16.97 -18.31 9.66
C GLN A 115 17.80 -17.19 9.01
N CYS A 116 18.84 -17.53 8.24
CA CYS A 116 19.64 -16.54 7.55
C CYS A 116 18.80 -15.74 6.54
N VAL A 117 17.96 -16.42 5.76
CA VAL A 117 17.01 -15.77 4.85
C VAL A 117 16.04 -14.87 5.62
N ALA A 118 15.47 -15.35 6.72
CA ALA A 118 14.53 -14.57 7.54
C ALA A 118 15.20 -13.31 8.13
N ALA A 119 16.43 -13.44 8.66
CA ALA A 119 17.19 -12.32 9.19
C ALA A 119 17.49 -11.27 8.10
N LEU A 120 17.97 -11.70 6.93
CA LEU A 120 18.22 -10.80 5.79
C LEU A 120 16.95 -10.06 5.32
N GLY A 121 15.78 -10.67 5.43
CA GLY A 121 14.50 -10.04 5.11
C GLY A 121 13.93 -9.12 6.20
N THR A 122 14.56 -9.08 7.37
CA THR A 122 14.11 -8.30 8.54
C THR A 122 15.07 -7.18 8.91
N ILE A 123 16.36 -7.29 8.55
CA ILE A 123 17.34 -6.21 8.73
C ILE A 123 16.92 -4.97 7.93
N GLU A 124 16.88 -3.81 8.60
CA GLU A 124 16.54 -2.53 8.00
C GLU A 124 17.68 -1.51 8.15
N PRO A 125 18.15 -0.85 7.07
CA PRO A 125 17.62 -0.91 5.71
C PRO A 125 17.87 -2.27 5.04
N LEU A 126 16.92 -2.71 4.20
CA LEU A 126 17.00 -3.99 3.48
C LEU A 126 18.36 -4.15 2.75
N PRO A 127 19.15 -5.19 3.05
CA PRO A 127 20.48 -5.37 2.49
C PRO A 127 20.44 -5.94 1.08
N THR A 128 20.19 -5.09 0.07
CA THR A 128 20.09 -5.49 -1.34
C THR A 128 21.39 -6.10 -1.88
N CYS A 129 22.54 -5.87 -1.24
CA CYS A 129 23.78 -6.56 -1.57
C CYS A 129 23.74 -8.08 -1.34
N ALA A 130 22.77 -8.59 -0.56
CA ALA A 130 22.57 -10.02 -0.32
C ALA A 130 21.76 -10.74 -1.43
N ILE A 131 21.24 -10.01 -2.41
CA ILE A 131 20.44 -10.56 -3.53
C ILE A 131 21.14 -11.73 -4.22
N PRO A 132 22.44 -11.69 -4.60
CA PRO A 132 23.09 -12.81 -5.26
C PRO A 132 23.03 -14.11 -4.43
N ALA A 133 23.31 -14.02 -3.13
CA ALA A 133 23.24 -15.17 -2.22
C ALA A 133 21.81 -15.73 -2.09
N LEU A 134 20.80 -14.85 -2.06
CA LEU A 134 19.40 -15.27 -2.05
C LEU A 134 18.96 -15.93 -3.37
N LEU A 135 19.50 -15.50 -4.51
CA LEU A 135 19.26 -16.16 -5.80
C LEU A 135 19.89 -17.56 -5.84
N ASP A 136 21.09 -17.73 -5.25
CA ASP A 136 21.73 -19.05 -5.14
C ASP A 136 20.89 -20.03 -4.31
N VAL A 137 20.24 -19.53 -3.24
CA VAL A 137 19.32 -20.32 -2.41
C VAL A 137 18.14 -20.91 -3.21
N LEU A 138 17.75 -20.31 -4.33
CA LEU A 138 16.66 -20.83 -5.17
C LEU A 138 16.99 -22.15 -5.87
N HIS A 139 18.26 -22.52 -5.98
CA HIS A 139 18.68 -23.80 -6.57
C HIS A 139 18.61 -24.96 -5.57
N GLN A 140 18.33 -24.68 -4.30
CA GLN A 140 18.29 -25.68 -3.24
C GLN A 140 17.04 -26.57 -3.37
N PRO A 141 17.11 -27.88 -3.06
CA PRO A 141 16.01 -28.81 -3.27
C PRO A 141 14.81 -28.56 -2.35
N VAL A 142 14.96 -27.80 -1.26
CA VAL A 142 13.92 -27.62 -0.24
C VAL A 142 13.02 -26.42 -0.52
N ALA A 143 11.77 -26.73 -0.91
CA ALA A 143 10.74 -25.74 -1.25
C ALA A 143 10.48 -24.70 -0.15
N ARG A 144 10.55 -25.07 1.13
CA ARG A 144 10.35 -24.11 2.24
C ARG A 144 11.36 -22.96 2.19
N VAL A 145 12.64 -23.28 2.01
CA VAL A 145 13.72 -22.28 2.00
C VAL A 145 13.65 -21.45 0.71
N ARG A 146 13.35 -22.07 -0.44
CA ARG A 146 13.10 -21.33 -1.70
C ARG A 146 11.98 -20.30 -1.55
N ARG A 147 10.83 -20.71 -1.00
CA ARG A 147 9.68 -19.81 -0.78
C ARG A 147 10.01 -18.64 0.13
N MET A 148 10.78 -18.87 1.21
CA MET A 148 11.27 -17.79 2.07
C MET A 148 12.18 -16.83 1.29
N ALA A 149 13.11 -17.35 0.50
CA ALA A 149 14.02 -16.53 -0.29
C ALA A 149 13.26 -15.70 -1.34
N LEU A 150 12.28 -16.29 -2.03
CA LEU A 150 11.42 -15.57 -2.97
C LEU A 150 10.63 -14.43 -2.30
N ALA A 151 10.08 -14.66 -1.11
CA ALA A 151 9.36 -13.62 -0.37
C ALA A 151 10.29 -12.44 0.00
N VAL A 152 11.52 -12.72 0.39
CA VAL A 152 12.53 -11.67 0.68
C VAL A 152 12.96 -10.95 -0.61
N LEU A 153 13.20 -11.69 -1.70
CA LEU A 153 13.55 -11.12 -2.99
C LEU A 153 12.45 -10.19 -3.54
N ALA A 154 11.18 -10.54 -3.37
CA ALA A 154 10.07 -9.68 -3.81
C ALA A 154 10.11 -8.30 -3.12
N ARG A 155 10.44 -8.26 -1.82
CA ARG A 155 10.64 -7.01 -1.07
C ARG A 155 11.90 -6.26 -1.49
N MET A 156 13.00 -6.97 -1.74
CA MET A 156 14.28 -6.37 -2.15
C MET A 156 14.27 -5.81 -3.58
N ARG A 157 13.31 -6.24 -4.41
CA ARG A 157 13.11 -5.78 -5.80
C ARG A 157 14.43 -5.83 -6.61
N PRO A 158 14.92 -7.03 -6.97
CA PRO A 158 16.19 -7.15 -7.67
C PRO A 158 16.17 -6.48 -9.04
N ARG A 159 17.36 -6.14 -9.55
CA ARG A 159 17.52 -5.77 -10.96
C ARG A 159 17.23 -6.98 -11.85
N ALA A 160 16.61 -6.73 -13.01
CA ALA A 160 16.37 -7.73 -14.04
C ALA A 160 17.69 -8.13 -14.74
N SER A 161 18.56 -8.85 -14.02
CA SER A 161 19.86 -9.33 -14.51
C SER A 161 19.76 -10.76 -15.04
N PRO A 162 20.68 -11.20 -15.91
CA PRO A 162 20.74 -12.60 -16.36
C PRO A 162 20.81 -13.61 -15.20
N LEU A 163 21.52 -13.26 -14.11
CA LEU A 163 21.57 -14.09 -12.90
C LEU A 163 20.19 -14.23 -12.24
N ALA A 164 19.47 -13.12 -12.08
CA ALA A 164 18.13 -13.14 -11.50
C ALA A 164 17.15 -13.96 -12.35
N LEU A 165 17.16 -13.77 -13.68
CA LEU A 165 16.27 -14.50 -14.58
C LEU A 165 16.60 -16.00 -14.61
N ARG A 166 17.89 -16.36 -14.65
CA ARG A 166 18.33 -17.77 -14.62
C ARG A 166 17.89 -18.49 -13.36
N ALA A 167 17.86 -17.80 -12.22
CA ALA A 167 17.42 -18.38 -10.95
C ALA A 167 15.88 -18.40 -10.81
N LEU A 168 15.18 -17.35 -11.27
CA LEU A 168 13.73 -17.19 -11.07
C LEU A 168 12.87 -17.95 -12.08
N LEU A 169 13.25 -17.99 -13.37
CA LEU A 169 12.44 -18.64 -14.41
C LEU A 169 12.19 -20.14 -14.15
N PRO A 170 13.16 -20.94 -13.66
CA PRO A 170 12.91 -22.32 -13.26
C PRO A 170 11.85 -22.43 -12.14
N CYS A 171 11.90 -21.55 -11.13
CA CYS A 171 10.91 -21.53 -10.05
C CYS A 171 9.51 -21.16 -10.55
N VAL A 172 9.43 -20.29 -11.57
CA VAL A 172 8.15 -19.98 -12.22
C VAL A 172 7.59 -21.24 -12.89
N GLN A 173 8.41 -22.09 -13.51
CA GLN A 173 8.01 -23.31 -14.21
C GLN A 173 7.91 -24.57 -13.33
N GLU A 174 8.06 -24.43 -12.01
CA GLU A 174 8.11 -25.57 -11.09
C GLU A 174 6.80 -26.36 -11.05
N GLN A 175 6.90 -27.66 -11.30
CA GLN A 175 5.75 -28.57 -11.29
C GLN A 175 5.36 -28.92 -9.85
N GLY A 176 4.06 -28.98 -9.56
CA GLY A 176 3.55 -29.46 -8.28
C GLY A 176 3.59 -28.48 -7.08
N ASP A 177 4.30 -27.34 -7.16
CA ASP A 177 4.29 -26.32 -6.10
C ASP A 177 3.72 -24.96 -6.59
N PRO A 178 2.41 -24.73 -6.49
CA PRO A 178 1.79 -23.48 -6.91
C PRO A 178 2.26 -22.27 -6.08
N GLN A 179 2.66 -22.47 -4.82
CA GLN A 179 3.12 -21.38 -3.97
C GLN A 179 4.49 -20.86 -4.43
N THR A 180 5.40 -21.76 -4.80
CA THR A 180 6.70 -21.38 -5.38
C THR A 180 6.50 -20.66 -6.72
N ARG A 181 5.64 -21.17 -7.61
CA ARG A 181 5.33 -20.49 -8.89
C ARG A 181 4.75 -19.09 -8.67
N MET A 182 3.79 -18.96 -7.75
CA MET A 182 3.18 -17.68 -7.42
C MET A 182 4.23 -16.68 -6.90
N LEU A 183 5.02 -17.06 -5.89
CA LEU A 183 6.04 -16.18 -5.30
C LEU A 183 7.12 -15.81 -6.33
N ALA A 184 7.58 -16.75 -7.16
CA ALA A 184 8.54 -16.46 -8.21
C ALA A 184 7.99 -15.47 -9.24
N THR A 185 6.72 -15.63 -9.62
CA THR A 185 6.04 -14.71 -10.53
C THR A 185 5.86 -13.32 -9.90
N GLN A 186 5.60 -13.24 -8.59
CA GLN A 186 5.59 -11.97 -7.85
C GLN A 186 6.96 -11.29 -7.83
N VAL A 187 8.05 -12.03 -7.67
CA VAL A 187 9.41 -11.47 -7.79
C VAL A 187 9.63 -10.90 -9.19
N LEU A 188 9.20 -11.60 -10.25
CA LEU A 188 9.27 -11.09 -11.62
C LEU A 188 8.52 -9.76 -11.79
N ALA A 189 7.33 -9.61 -11.20
CA ALA A 189 6.56 -8.36 -11.24
C ALA A 189 7.23 -7.22 -10.46
N ALA A 190 8.00 -7.57 -9.42
CA ALA A 190 8.71 -6.65 -8.54
C ALA A 190 10.11 -6.25 -9.05
N LEU A 191 10.61 -6.86 -10.13
CA LEU A 191 11.89 -6.51 -10.71
C LEU A 191 11.98 -5.02 -11.08
N GLN A 192 13.18 -4.45 -10.90
CA GLN A 192 13.47 -3.10 -11.35
C GLN A 192 13.48 -3.05 -12.89
N ALA A 193 12.92 -1.96 -13.44
CA ALA A 193 12.90 -1.72 -14.87
C ALA A 193 14.30 -1.40 -15.43
N PRO A 194 14.56 -1.59 -16.73
CA PRO A 194 13.66 -2.16 -17.74
C PRO A 194 13.49 -3.69 -17.58
N LEU A 195 12.31 -4.20 -17.96
CA LEU A 195 12.02 -5.64 -17.93
C LEU A 195 12.20 -6.25 -19.33
N PRO A 196 12.91 -7.38 -19.45
CA PRO A 196 13.13 -8.00 -20.74
C PRO A 196 11.95 -8.89 -21.16
N GLU A 197 11.92 -9.29 -22.43
CA GLU A 197 10.78 -9.99 -23.03
C GLU A 197 10.50 -11.35 -22.38
N GLU A 198 11.52 -12.04 -21.86
CA GLU A 198 11.36 -13.31 -21.16
C GLU A 198 10.46 -13.18 -19.93
N VAL A 199 10.47 -12.03 -19.27
CA VAL A 199 9.59 -11.74 -18.13
C VAL A 199 8.14 -11.62 -18.60
N ARG A 200 7.89 -10.96 -19.73
CA ARG A 200 6.57 -10.87 -20.36
C ARG A 200 6.05 -12.26 -20.74
N ALA A 201 6.89 -13.05 -21.42
CA ALA A 201 6.56 -14.41 -21.82
C ALA A 201 6.24 -15.31 -20.61
N ALA A 202 7.01 -15.18 -19.52
CA ALA A 202 6.73 -15.87 -18.27
C ALA A 202 5.35 -15.48 -17.71
N GLY A 203 5.02 -14.17 -17.69
CA GLY A 203 3.70 -13.67 -17.28
C GLY A 203 2.55 -14.25 -18.10
N LEU A 204 2.67 -14.23 -19.44
CA LEU A 204 1.68 -14.82 -20.36
C LEU A 204 1.48 -16.31 -20.07
N SER A 205 2.58 -17.06 -19.88
CA SER A 205 2.53 -18.49 -19.59
C SER A 205 1.85 -18.84 -18.26
N ARG A 206 1.69 -17.86 -17.35
CA ARG A 206 1.00 -18.06 -16.05
C ARG A 206 -0.49 -17.79 -16.11
N LEU A 207 -1.02 -17.17 -17.17
CA LEU A 207 -2.46 -16.99 -17.32
C LEU A 207 -3.22 -18.32 -17.52
N ALA A 208 -2.53 -19.39 -17.91
CA ALA A 208 -3.08 -20.74 -18.07
C ALA A 208 -2.88 -21.65 -16.83
N ASP A 209 -2.34 -21.12 -15.72
CA ASP A 209 -2.05 -21.94 -14.54
C ASP A 209 -3.35 -22.45 -13.86
N ALA A 210 -3.33 -23.70 -13.39
CA ALA A 210 -4.45 -24.27 -12.66
C ALA A 210 -4.81 -23.46 -11.40
N HIS A 211 -3.81 -22.85 -10.75
CA HIS A 211 -4.03 -22.10 -9.51
C HIS A 211 -4.34 -20.61 -9.77
N PRO A 212 -5.48 -20.09 -9.29
CA PRO A 212 -5.91 -18.70 -9.48
C PRO A 212 -4.91 -17.67 -8.97
N ALA A 213 -4.23 -17.96 -7.86
CA ALA A 213 -3.22 -17.07 -7.29
C ALA A 213 -1.99 -16.92 -8.20
N VAL A 214 -1.61 -17.97 -8.93
CA VAL A 214 -0.52 -17.93 -9.91
C VAL A 214 -0.94 -17.12 -11.14
N ARG A 215 -2.17 -17.32 -11.64
CA ARG A 215 -2.73 -16.51 -12.74
C ARG A 215 -2.77 -15.03 -12.40
N ARG A 216 -3.17 -14.69 -11.17
CA ARG A 216 -3.14 -13.32 -10.64
C ARG A 216 -1.74 -12.72 -10.65
N ALA A 217 -0.74 -13.47 -10.18
CA ALA A 217 0.65 -13.02 -10.24
C ALA A 217 1.10 -12.81 -11.69
N GLY A 218 0.66 -13.65 -12.62
CA GLY A 218 0.86 -13.47 -14.06
C GLY A 218 0.32 -12.14 -14.56
N LEU A 219 -0.91 -11.78 -14.20
CA LEU A 219 -1.50 -10.47 -14.52
C LEU A 219 -0.68 -9.30 -13.97
N GLN A 220 -0.13 -9.43 -12.75
CA GLN A 220 0.74 -8.39 -12.16
C GLN A 220 2.02 -8.19 -12.97
N VAL A 221 2.63 -9.26 -13.49
CA VAL A 221 3.77 -9.16 -14.40
C VAL A 221 3.37 -8.44 -15.68
N LEU A 222 2.27 -8.86 -16.29
CA LEU A 222 1.76 -8.29 -17.55
C LEU A 222 1.40 -6.81 -17.43
N ALA A 223 0.93 -6.37 -16.26
CA ALA A 223 0.65 -4.96 -16.02
C ALA A 223 1.88 -4.05 -16.15
N ARG A 224 3.10 -4.61 -16.08
CA ARG A 224 4.36 -3.89 -16.32
C ARG A 224 4.66 -3.70 -17.81
N PHE A 225 3.92 -4.35 -18.70
CA PHE A 225 4.06 -4.28 -20.17
C PHE A 225 2.84 -3.63 -20.83
N GLY A 226 2.18 -2.67 -20.16
CA GLY A 226 0.90 -2.11 -20.60
C GLY A 226 0.89 -1.29 -21.91
N GLN A 227 2.01 -1.18 -22.61
CA GLN A 227 2.08 -0.61 -23.97
C GLN A 227 2.10 -1.69 -25.06
N ASP A 228 2.21 -2.97 -24.70
CA ASP A 228 2.24 -4.09 -25.62
C ASP A 228 0.81 -4.57 -25.94
N GLU A 229 0.40 -4.45 -27.20
CA GLU A 229 -0.95 -4.81 -27.64
C GLU A 229 -1.29 -6.29 -27.45
N ALA A 230 -0.30 -7.18 -27.59
CA ALA A 230 -0.47 -8.60 -27.31
C ALA A 230 -0.79 -8.84 -25.83
N THR A 231 -0.10 -8.13 -24.93
CA THR A 231 -0.35 -8.18 -23.49
C THR A 231 -1.74 -7.65 -23.13
N LEU A 232 -2.14 -6.50 -23.69
CA LEU A 232 -3.47 -5.92 -23.44
C LEU A 232 -4.59 -6.86 -23.92
N THR A 233 -4.42 -7.48 -25.09
CA THR A 233 -5.37 -8.45 -25.63
C THR A 233 -5.45 -9.71 -24.77
N ALA A 234 -4.30 -10.26 -24.34
CA ALA A 234 -4.27 -11.41 -23.45
C ALA A 234 -4.97 -11.13 -22.10
N MET A 235 -4.76 -9.95 -21.49
CA MET A 235 -5.45 -9.54 -20.27
C MET A 235 -6.96 -9.40 -20.49
N GLU A 236 -7.36 -8.87 -21.64
CA GLU A 236 -8.76 -8.68 -22.04
C GLU A 236 -9.49 -10.02 -22.25
N GLU A 237 -8.87 -10.98 -22.94
CA GLU A 237 -9.36 -12.34 -23.10
C GLU A 237 -9.42 -13.05 -21.75
N HIS A 238 -8.38 -12.90 -20.93
CA HIS A 238 -8.31 -13.51 -19.61
C HIS A 238 -9.44 -13.03 -18.69
N ALA A 239 -9.81 -11.75 -18.76
CA ALA A 239 -10.95 -11.22 -18.02
C ALA A 239 -12.29 -11.88 -18.40
N VAL A 240 -12.40 -12.41 -19.62
CA VAL A 240 -13.59 -13.14 -20.07
C VAL A 240 -13.59 -14.55 -19.51
N VAL A 241 -12.46 -15.27 -19.62
CA VAL A 241 -12.38 -16.71 -19.34
C VAL A 241 -12.12 -17.07 -17.87
N ASP A 242 -11.46 -16.21 -17.10
CA ASP A 242 -11.14 -16.47 -15.69
C ASP A 242 -12.06 -15.72 -14.74
N ASP A 243 -13.13 -16.38 -14.30
CA ASP A 243 -14.08 -15.85 -13.31
C ASP A 243 -13.40 -15.40 -11.99
N GLU A 244 -12.31 -16.06 -11.58
CA GLU A 244 -11.66 -15.79 -10.28
C GLU A 244 -10.77 -14.55 -10.28
N ASN A 245 -10.16 -14.24 -11.43
CA ASN A 245 -9.31 -13.04 -11.59
C ASN A 245 -9.90 -12.00 -12.54
N ARG A 246 -11.15 -12.18 -13.01
CA ARG A 246 -11.85 -11.22 -13.90
C ARG A 246 -11.73 -9.78 -13.42
N LEU A 247 -12.08 -9.51 -12.16
CA LEU A 247 -12.02 -8.15 -11.62
C LEU A 247 -10.60 -7.58 -11.62
N GLU A 248 -9.61 -8.41 -11.29
CA GLU A 248 -8.22 -7.98 -11.22
C GLU A 248 -7.66 -7.70 -12.62
N ALA A 249 -7.95 -8.57 -13.58
CA ALA A 249 -7.61 -8.36 -14.99
C ALA A 249 -8.25 -7.07 -15.53
N LEU A 250 -9.54 -6.84 -15.25
CA LEU A 250 -10.23 -5.61 -15.66
C LEU A 250 -9.71 -4.36 -14.95
N ARG A 251 -9.35 -4.46 -13.66
CA ARG A 251 -8.74 -3.36 -12.89
C ARG A 251 -7.41 -2.92 -13.48
N MET A 252 -6.56 -3.89 -13.81
CA MET A 252 -5.26 -3.60 -14.44
C MET A 252 -5.44 -3.10 -15.87
N LEU A 253 -6.29 -3.76 -16.67
CA LEU A 253 -6.58 -3.36 -18.04
C LEU A 253 -7.14 -1.95 -18.10
N SER A 254 -8.08 -1.58 -17.22
CA SER A 254 -8.64 -0.22 -17.19
C SER A 254 -7.62 0.84 -16.75
N SER A 255 -6.65 0.47 -15.91
CA SER A 255 -5.55 1.34 -15.51
C SER A 255 -4.56 1.59 -16.65
N LEU A 256 -4.32 0.60 -17.51
CA LEU A 256 -3.37 0.67 -18.63
C LEU A 256 -4.02 1.21 -19.90
N ALA A 257 -5.15 0.63 -20.30
CA ALA A 257 -5.95 0.96 -21.46
C ALA A 257 -7.44 1.20 -21.08
N PRO A 258 -7.79 2.40 -20.56
CA PRO A 258 -9.14 2.72 -20.11
C PRO A 258 -10.22 2.47 -21.17
N SER A 259 -9.94 2.77 -22.44
CA SER A 259 -10.82 2.53 -23.59
C SER A 259 -11.24 1.06 -23.75
N ARG A 260 -10.38 0.11 -23.37
CA ARG A 260 -10.68 -1.34 -23.41
C ARG A 260 -11.30 -1.84 -22.12
N GLY A 261 -10.80 -1.37 -20.97
CA GLY A 261 -11.21 -1.84 -19.65
C GLY A 261 -12.55 -1.28 -19.16
N ILE A 262 -12.81 0.02 -19.33
CA ILE A 262 -14.02 0.69 -18.82
C ILE A 262 -15.30 0.07 -19.38
N PRO A 263 -15.46 -0.16 -20.71
CA PRO A 263 -16.69 -0.76 -21.25
C PRO A 263 -16.98 -2.14 -20.62
N ARG A 264 -15.94 -2.90 -20.26
CA ARG A 264 -16.08 -4.23 -19.65
C ARG A 264 -16.41 -4.16 -18.17
N LEU A 265 -15.83 -3.19 -17.44
CA LEU A 265 -16.23 -2.90 -16.05
C LEU A 265 -17.70 -2.44 -15.99
N LEU A 266 -18.14 -1.59 -16.93
CA LEU A 266 -19.53 -1.17 -17.06
C LEU A 266 -20.45 -2.36 -17.39
N LYS A 267 -20.03 -3.24 -18.30
CA LYS A 267 -20.76 -4.48 -18.61
C LYS A 267 -20.88 -5.37 -17.37
N LEU A 268 -19.80 -5.55 -16.61
CA LEU A 268 -19.79 -6.31 -15.36
C LEU A 268 -20.76 -5.70 -14.32
N ALA A 269 -20.73 -4.38 -14.15
CA ALA A 269 -21.67 -3.65 -13.29
C ALA A 269 -23.12 -3.83 -13.76
N SER A 270 -23.39 -3.73 -15.06
CA SER A 270 -24.73 -3.93 -15.61
C SER A 270 -25.25 -5.36 -15.39
N ASN A 271 -24.36 -6.36 -15.30
CA ASN A 271 -24.74 -7.75 -15.05
C ASN A 271 -25.16 -8.01 -13.59
N ALA A 272 -24.82 -7.12 -12.64
CA ALA A 272 -25.37 -7.17 -11.28
C ALA A 272 -26.91 -7.00 -11.25
N ARG A 273 -27.51 -6.55 -12.37
CA ARG A 273 -28.96 -6.35 -12.57
C ARG A 273 -29.79 -7.65 -12.53
N ALA A 274 -29.18 -8.84 -12.58
CA ALA A 274 -29.90 -10.09 -12.84
C ALA A 274 -30.63 -10.67 -11.60
N ARG A 275 -31.65 -9.97 -11.10
CA ARG A 275 -32.73 -10.58 -10.28
C ARG A 275 -33.79 -11.30 -11.12
N LYS A 276 -33.75 -11.25 -12.47
CA LYS A 276 -34.89 -11.70 -13.31
C LYS A 276 -34.63 -12.43 -14.64
N GLN A 277 -33.41 -12.81 -15.02
CA GLN A 277 -33.22 -13.66 -16.22
C GLN A 277 -32.76 -15.07 -15.87
N VAL A 278 -33.74 -15.95 -15.74
CA VAL A 278 -33.57 -17.41 -15.71
C VAL A 278 -33.05 -17.83 -17.09
N GLY A 279 -31.79 -18.27 -17.18
CA GLY A 279 -31.30 -18.96 -18.37
C GLY A 279 -29.82 -18.73 -18.72
N ALA A 280 -29.26 -17.55 -18.46
CA ALA A 280 -27.91 -17.19 -18.92
C ALA A 280 -26.80 -17.27 -17.85
N THR A 281 -27.15 -17.60 -16.60
CA THR A 281 -26.18 -17.57 -15.48
C THR A 281 -25.41 -18.89 -15.38
N PRO A 282 -24.06 -18.86 -15.35
CA PRO A 282 -23.23 -20.04 -15.07
C PRO A 282 -23.66 -20.72 -13.77
N GLN A 283 -23.53 -22.05 -13.69
CA GLN A 283 -24.02 -22.84 -12.56
C GLN A 283 -23.39 -22.42 -11.21
N ALA A 284 -22.12 -21.99 -11.22
CA ALA A 284 -21.42 -21.47 -10.04
C ALA A 284 -21.95 -20.12 -9.51
N TRP A 285 -22.80 -19.44 -10.29
CA TRP A 285 -23.37 -18.12 -10.00
C TRP A 285 -24.86 -18.20 -9.63
N ARG A 286 -25.41 -19.42 -9.53
CA ARG A 286 -26.80 -19.69 -9.11
C ARG A 286 -26.87 -19.79 -7.58
N GLY A 287 -27.91 -19.22 -6.99
CA GLY A 287 -28.15 -19.23 -5.54
C GLY A 287 -27.70 -17.95 -4.82
N PRO A 288 -28.03 -17.81 -3.53
CA PRO A 288 -27.88 -16.56 -2.77
C PRO A 288 -26.45 -16.01 -2.71
N LEU A 289 -25.46 -16.92 -2.64
CA LEU A 289 -24.04 -16.56 -2.60
C LEU A 289 -23.54 -16.03 -3.95
N GLY A 290 -24.01 -16.58 -5.07
CA GLY A 290 -23.65 -16.13 -6.42
C GLY A 290 -24.31 -14.81 -6.82
N GLU A 291 -25.50 -14.51 -6.29
CA GLU A 291 -26.15 -13.20 -6.42
C GLU A 291 -25.41 -12.12 -5.62
N THR A 292 -25.00 -12.44 -4.40
CA THR A 292 -24.21 -11.54 -3.55
C THR A 292 -22.88 -11.20 -4.22
N ARG A 293 -22.15 -12.21 -4.72
CA ARG A 293 -20.88 -12.02 -5.44
C ARG A 293 -21.04 -11.17 -6.71
N ARG A 294 -22.11 -11.36 -7.48
CA ARG A 294 -22.43 -10.51 -8.66
C ARG A 294 -22.58 -9.04 -8.31
N SER A 295 -23.35 -8.78 -7.26
CA SER A 295 -23.59 -7.43 -6.78
C SER A 295 -22.29 -6.79 -6.29
N GLU A 296 -21.49 -7.53 -5.52
CA GLU A 296 -20.16 -7.08 -5.07
C GLU A 296 -19.23 -6.77 -6.23
N ASP A 297 -19.14 -7.67 -7.22
CA ASP A 297 -18.29 -7.48 -8.39
C ASP A 297 -18.72 -6.25 -9.20
N GLY A 298 -20.02 -6.05 -9.36
CA GLY A 298 -20.55 -4.85 -10.03
C GLY A 298 -20.19 -3.57 -9.30
N LYS A 299 -20.32 -3.53 -7.97
CA LYS A 299 -19.94 -2.37 -7.15
C LYS A 299 -18.43 -2.13 -7.19
N LYS A 300 -17.60 -3.17 -7.03
CA LYS A 300 -16.13 -3.08 -7.19
C LYS A 300 -15.75 -2.56 -8.57
N ALA A 301 -16.45 -2.98 -9.63
CA ALA A 301 -16.19 -2.50 -10.97
C ALA A 301 -16.45 -0.99 -11.10
N LEU A 302 -17.54 -0.48 -10.54
CA LEU A 302 -17.81 0.96 -10.50
C LEU A 302 -16.72 1.73 -9.73
N LEU A 303 -16.34 1.23 -8.55
CA LEU A 303 -15.28 1.83 -7.74
C LEU A 303 -13.93 1.88 -8.46
N PHE A 304 -13.60 0.82 -9.23
CA PHE A 304 -12.40 0.84 -10.07
C PHE A 304 -12.47 1.89 -11.18
N ILE A 305 -13.64 2.11 -11.78
CA ILE A 305 -13.82 3.22 -12.75
C ILE A 305 -13.57 4.57 -12.06
N GLY A 306 -14.11 4.79 -10.86
CA GLY A 306 -13.91 6.03 -10.11
C GLY A 306 -12.43 6.32 -9.79
N ARG A 307 -11.66 5.28 -9.46
CA ARG A 307 -10.20 5.39 -9.20
C ARG A 307 -9.38 5.82 -10.43
N LEU A 308 -9.92 5.71 -11.64
CA LEU A 308 -9.26 6.21 -12.86
C LEU A 308 -9.28 7.74 -12.94
N GLY A 309 -10.06 8.42 -12.08
CA GLY A 309 -10.19 9.87 -12.05
C GLY A 309 -10.67 10.41 -13.40
N ALA A 310 -9.99 11.42 -13.93
CA ALA A 310 -10.37 12.06 -15.20
C ALA A 310 -10.33 11.09 -16.40
N ARG A 311 -9.50 10.03 -16.36
CA ARG A 311 -9.47 8.98 -17.41
C ARG A 311 -10.75 8.13 -17.43
N GLY A 312 -11.55 8.20 -16.35
CA GLY A 312 -12.87 7.59 -16.25
C GLY A 312 -13.99 8.37 -16.95
N ALA A 313 -13.73 9.59 -17.44
CA ALA A 313 -14.74 10.48 -18.01
C ALA A 313 -15.63 9.84 -19.10
N GLN A 314 -15.06 8.99 -19.95
CA GLN A 314 -15.81 8.27 -20.98
C GLN A 314 -16.92 7.35 -20.42
N ALA A 315 -16.90 7.02 -19.12
CA ALA A 315 -17.91 6.21 -18.46
C ALA A 315 -19.16 7.01 -18.02
N LEU A 316 -19.09 8.35 -17.96
CA LEU A 316 -20.10 9.19 -17.28
C LEU A 316 -21.54 8.96 -17.78
N ALA A 317 -21.74 8.90 -19.10
CA ALA A 317 -23.06 8.65 -19.68
C ALA A 317 -23.62 7.26 -19.29
N SER A 318 -22.75 6.24 -19.28
CA SER A 318 -23.13 4.87 -18.90
C SER A 318 -23.37 4.75 -17.39
N LEU A 319 -22.62 5.50 -16.58
CA LEU A 319 -22.83 5.57 -15.13
C LEU A 319 -24.18 6.20 -14.79
N ASP A 320 -24.58 7.28 -15.46
CA ASP A 320 -25.90 7.89 -15.23
C ASP A 320 -27.03 6.92 -15.57
N ALA A 321 -26.88 6.11 -16.62
CA ALA A 321 -27.83 5.05 -16.96
C ALA A 321 -27.91 3.94 -15.88
N LEU A 322 -26.79 3.62 -15.22
CA LEU A 322 -26.75 2.62 -14.14
C LEU A 322 -27.46 3.08 -12.86
N ARG A 323 -27.77 4.37 -12.71
CA ARG A 323 -28.57 4.87 -11.57
C ARG A 323 -30.00 4.33 -11.55
N ALA A 324 -30.50 3.86 -12.70
CA ALA A 324 -31.78 3.14 -12.75
C ALA A 324 -31.75 1.81 -11.99
N VAL A 325 -30.57 1.31 -11.61
CA VAL A 325 -30.40 0.12 -10.78
C VAL A 325 -30.22 0.56 -9.33
N GLU A 326 -31.27 0.40 -8.52
CA GLU A 326 -31.34 0.85 -7.12
C GLU A 326 -30.08 0.51 -6.30
N VAL A 327 -29.59 -0.73 -6.38
CA VAL A 327 -28.43 -1.19 -5.60
C VAL A 327 -27.09 -0.59 -6.06
N LEU A 328 -27.03 -0.04 -7.28
CA LEU A 328 -25.84 0.60 -7.85
C LEU A 328 -25.92 2.12 -7.83
N ALA A 329 -27.11 2.72 -7.67
CA ALA A 329 -27.30 4.16 -7.75
C ALA A 329 -26.37 4.96 -6.82
N PRO A 330 -26.19 4.59 -5.52
CA PRO A 330 -25.26 5.32 -4.65
C PRO A 330 -23.81 5.25 -5.15
N TYR A 331 -23.39 4.12 -5.72
CA TYR A 331 -22.05 3.92 -6.26
C TYR A 331 -21.85 4.68 -7.57
N ALA A 332 -22.85 4.68 -8.45
CA ALA A 332 -22.82 5.42 -9.70
C ALA A 332 -22.71 6.93 -9.43
N ASP A 333 -23.51 7.47 -8.50
CA ASP A 333 -23.46 8.88 -8.12
C ASP A 333 -22.07 9.26 -7.57
N ALA A 334 -21.55 8.44 -6.67
CA ALA A 334 -20.23 8.62 -6.11
C ALA A 334 -19.09 8.58 -7.12
N VAL A 335 -19.14 7.62 -8.05
CA VAL A 335 -18.11 7.47 -9.09
C VAL A 335 -18.18 8.64 -10.08
N ILE A 336 -19.38 9.11 -10.41
CA ILE A 336 -19.58 10.34 -11.20
C ILE A 336 -18.93 11.53 -10.48
N ASP A 337 -19.16 11.69 -9.17
CA ASP A 337 -18.59 12.78 -8.39
C ASP A 337 -17.05 12.69 -8.33
N ASP A 338 -16.49 11.49 -8.12
CA ASP A 338 -15.04 11.25 -8.09
C ASP A 338 -14.37 11.56 -9.44
N ILE A 339 -14.99 11.16 -10.56
CA ILE A 339 -14.53 11.50 -11.92
C ILE A 339 -14.64 12.99 -12.17
N THR A 340 -15.78 13.61 -11.85
CA THR A 340 -16.04 15.04 -12.08
C THR A 340 -15.05 15.90 -11.29
N ARG A 341 -14.78 15.56 -10.03
CA ARG A 341 -13.77 16.22 -9.20
C ARG A 341 -12.37 16.10 -9.81
N ALA A 342 -12.02 14.94 -10.35
CA ALA A 342 -10.73 14.74 -11.01
C ALA A 342 -10.60 15.53 -12.33
N VAL A 343 -11.68 15.64 -13.11
CA VAL A 343 -11.74 16.48 -14.32
C VAL A 343 -11.54 17.95 -13.94
N LEU A 344 -12.24 18.45 -12.91
CA LEU A 344 -12.04 19.82 -12.40
C LEU A 344 -10.60 20.06 -11.98
N ARG A 345 -10.01 19.13 -11.22
CA ARG A 345 -8.61 19.23 -10.79
C ARG A 345 -7.66 19.33 -11.98
N GLN A 346 -7.89 18.57 -13.05
CA GLN A 346 -7.06 18.61 -14.26
C GLN A 346 -7.22 19.93 -15.04
N GLN A 347 -8.41 20.53 -15.02
CA GLN A 347 -8.74 21.78 -15.70
C GLN A 347 -8.49 23.02 -14.83
N ALA A 348 -8.10 22.84 -13.56
CA ALA A 348 -7.97 23.92 -12.61
C ALA A 348 -6.91 24.94 -13.08
N PRO A 349 -7.20 26.26 -12.99
CA PRO A 349 -6.22 27.28 -13.32
C PRO A 349 -5.02 27.21 -12.36
N PRO A 350 -3.83 27.66 -12.79
CA PRO A 350 -2.67 27.74 -11.91
C PRO A 350 -2.98 28.63 -10.69
N LEU A 351 -2.42 28.25 -9.54
CA LEU A 351 -2.60 28.99 -8.30
C LEU A 351 -2.01 30.40 -8.45
N ARG A 352 -2.79 31.43 -8.09
CA ARG A 352 -2.34 32.82 -8.13
C ARG A 352 -1.47 33.12 -6.92
N THR A 353 -0.18 33.38 -7.14
CA THR A 353 0.82 33.58 -6.09
C THR A 353 0.60 34.85 -5.27
N GLU A 354 0.00 35.89 -5.86
CA GLU A 354 -0.35 37.16 -5.21
C GLU A 354 -1.27 36.99 -4.00
N ARG A 355 -2.02 35.89 -3.98
CA ARG A 355 -2.96 35.54 -2.92
C ARG A 355 -2.29 34.81 -1.76
N LEU A 356 -1.06 34.34 -1.86
CA LEU A 356 -0.45 33.46 -0.83
C LEU A 356 -0.21 34.11 0.55
N GLN A 357 -0.40 35.43 0.70
CA GLN A 357 -0.16 36.18 1.95
C GLN A 357 -1.27 36.04 3.01
N GLU A 358 -2.41 35.40 2.69
CA GLU A 358 -3.46 35.19 3.71
C GLU A 358 -3.05 34.14 4.76
N PRO A 359 -3.43 34.31 6.05
CA PRO A 359 -2.99 33.43 7.14
C PRO A 359 -3.23 31.94 6.91
N LEU A 360 -4.38 31.58 6.34
CA LEU A 360 -4.72 30.20 5.99
C LEU A 360 -3.77 29.62 4.92
N ARG A 361 -3.44 30.41 3.90
CA ARG A 361 -2.57 29.96 2.79
C ARG A 361 -1.13 29.79 3.28
N ALA A 362 -0.66 30.72 4.12
CA ALA A 362 0.64 30.61 4.78
C ALA A 362 0.72 29.36 5.66
N ALA A 363 -0.33 29.05 6.44
CA ALA A 363 -0.38 27.85 7.27
C ALA A 363 -0.40 26.56 6.43
N LEU A 364 -1.16 26.51 5.33
CA LEU A 364 -1.16 25.37 4.41
C LEU A 364 0.19 25.14 3.74
N LEU A 365 0.92 26.20 3.41
CA LEU A 365 2.25 26.13 2.80
C LEU A 365 3.40 26.03 3.81
N MET A 366 3.11 25.94 5.10
CA MET A 366 4.13 25.80 6.13
C MET A 366 4.90 24.49 5.95
N ASP A 367 6.23 24.57 5.89
CA ASP A 367 7.09 23.40 5.81
C ASP A 367 6.94 22.53 7.08
N ILE A 368 6.73 21.24 6.86
CA ILE A 368 6.67 20.26 7.93
C ILE A 368 8.06 19.71 8.18
N ALA A 369 8.55 19.83 9.42
CA ALA A 369 9.78 19.22 9.88
C ALA A 369 9.58 17.71 10.06
N TRP A 370 9.71 16.95 8.97
CA TRP A 370 9.57 15.50 9.00
C TRP A 370 10.69 14.85 9.83
N PRO A 371 10.37 13.87 10.70
CA PRO A 371 11.37 13.23 11.54
C PRO A 371 12.37 12.45 10.67
N THR A 372 13.65 12.63 10.98
CA THR A 372 14.74 11.82 10.41
C THR A 372 14.99 10.55 11.24
N GLU A 373 14.63 10.57 12.52
CA GLU A 373 14.77 9.44 13.45
C GLU A 373 13.57 8.49 13.39
N ARG A 374 13.85 7.18 13.44
CA ARG A 374 12.84 6.12 13.24
C ARG A 374 11.88 5.92 14.42
N THR A 375 12.24 6.40 15.60
CA THR A 375 11.49 6.18 16.85
C THR A 375 10.33 7.16 17.02
N VAL A 376 10.33 8.27 16.27
CA VAL A 376 9.28 9.29 16.33
C VAL A 376 8.14 8.88 15.41
N GLU A 377 6.91 8.85 15.93
CA GLU A 377 5.72 8.55 15.15
C GLU A 377 5.52 9.68 14.10
N PRO A 378 5.52 9.37 12.78
CA PRO A 378 5.55 10.43 11.76
C PRO A 378 4.33 11.35 11.72
N PHE A 379 3.19 10.95 12.32
CA PHE A 379 2.02 11.80 12.40
C PHE A 379 2.19 12.90 13.47
N GLU A 380 3.03 12.72 14.50
CA GLU A 380 3.38 13.80 15.43
C GLU A 380 3.98 15.03 14.73
N ALA A 381 4.61 14.87 13.56
CA ALA A 381 5.07 16.00 12.76
C ALA A 381 3.93 16.79 12.09
N LEU A 382 2.78 16.16 11.83
CA LEU A 382 1.59 16.80 11.28
C LEU A 382 0.78 17.56 12.32
N ARG A 383 0.87 17.18 13.60
CA ARG A 383 0.02 17.77 14.65
C ARG A 383 0.23 19.28 14.83
N PRO A 384 1.46 19.82 14.88
CA PRO A 384 1.67 21.28 14.91
C PRO A 384 1.13 21.98 13.66
N TRP A 385 1.28 21.34 12.49
CA TRP A 385 0.74 21.86 11.24
C TRP A 385 -0.79 21.92 11.24
N LEU A 386 -1.48 20.87 11.70
CA LEU A 386 -2.93 20.88 11.86
C LEU A 386 -3.42 21.94 12.86
N ALA A 387 -2.70 22.10 13.98
CA ALA A 387 -3.01 23.13 14.96
C ALA A 387 -2.91 24.55 14.37
N SER A 388 -1.96 24.78 13.45
CA SER A 388 -1.81 26.06 12.76
C SER A 388 -3.00 26.43 11.87
N LEU A 389 -3.80 25.44 11.43
CA LEU A 389 -5.02 25.64 10.64
C LEU A 389 -6.26 25.93 11.50
N ALA A 390 -6.20 25.68 12.81
CA ALA A 390 -7.34 25.85 13.71
C ALA A 390 -7.94 27.28 13.74
N PRO A 391 -7.14 28.37 13.66
CA PRO A 391 -7.67 29.74 13.60
C PRO A 391 -8.50 30.04 12.35
N SER A 392 -8.39 29.24 11.29
CA SER A 392 -9.10 29.44 10.01
C SER A 392 -10.56 28.96 10.02
N GLY A 393 -11.10 28.62 11.18
CA GLY A 393 -12.53 28.32 11.39
C GLY A 393 -12.94 26.89 11.06
N ALA A 394 -14.21 26.58 11.37
CA ALA A 394 -14.77 25.23 11.25
C ALA A 394 -14.81 24.73 9.79
N GLU A 395 -15.06 25.62 8.82
CA GLU A 395 -15.09 25.26 7.40
C GLU A 395 -13.76 24.64 6.95
N THR A 396 -12.63 25.27 7.31
CA THR A 396 -11.29 24.77 7.01
C THR A 396 -11.07 23.39 7.64
N LYS A 397 -11.43 23.22 8.93
CA LYS A 397 -11.28 21.94 9.63
C LYS A 397 -12.01 20.81 8.93
N VAL A 398 -13.28 21.03 8.55
CA VAL A 398 -14.10 20.01 7.87
C VAL A 398 -13.55 19.72 6.47
N ARG A 399 -13.06 20.72 5.74
CA ARG A 399 -12.44 20.50 4.41
C ARG A 399 -11.17 19.65 4.50
N VAL A 400 -10.33 19.90 5.50
CA VAL A 400 -9.13 19.07 5.76
C VAL A 400 -9.52 17.63 6.10
N ALA A 401 -10.49 17.44 7.01
CA ALA A 401 -10.97 16.11 7.37
C ALA A 401 -11.57 15.36 6.18
N LEU A 402 -12.32 16.06 5.33
CA LEU A 402 -12.94 15.50 4.13
C LEU A 402 -11.89 15.06 3.10
N ALA A 403 -10.87 15.87 2.84
CA ALA A 403 -9.78 15.55 1.93
C ALA A 403 -8.97 14.32 2.43
N ALA A 404 -8.65 14.28 3.72
CA ALA A 404 -7.97 13.13 4.35
C ALA A 404 -8.82 11.85 4.25
N THR A 405 -10.13 11.97 4.49
CA THR A 405 -11.06 10.83 4.45
C THR A 405 -11.24 10.28 3.03
N ARG A 406 -11.47 11.14 2.04
CA ARG A 406 -11.59 10.74 0.63
C ARG A 406 -10.36 9.99 0.14
N ARG A 407 -9.16 10.37 0.61
CA ARG A 407 -7.92 9.71 0.23
C ARG A 407 -7.91 8.22 0.59
N VAL A 408 -8.54 7.85 1.70
CA VAL A 408 -8.53 6.49 2.27
C VAL A 408 -9.84 5.74 2.12
N LEU A 409 -10.93 6.42 1.75
CA LEU A 409 -12.27 5.84 1.61
C LEU A 409 -12.30 4.57 0.75
N GLY A 410 -11.55 4.57 -0.37
CA GLY A 410 -11.48 3.42 -1.27
C GLY A 410 -10.97 2.13 -0.62
N LEU A 411 -10.17 2.21 0.47
CA LEU A 411 -9.66 1.05 1.20
C LEU A 411 -10.79 0.28 1.88
N TRP A 412 -11.77 0.99 2.44
CA TRP A 412 -12.98 0.40 2.99
C TRP A 412 -13.82 -0.25 1.89
N GLU A 413 -14.08 0.50 0.82
CA GLU A 413 -15.05 0.12 -0.21
C GLU A 413 -14.63 -1.11 -1.02
N THR A 414 -13.34 -1.35 -1.13
CA THR A 414 -12.80 -2.54 -1.79
C THR A 414 -13.03 -3.79 -0.97
N GLN A 415 -12.97 -3.67 0.36
CA GLN A 415 -13.11 -4.80 1.28
C GLN A 415 -14.57 -5.04 1.68
N HIS A 416 -15.35 -3.96 1.79
CA HIS A 416 -16.74 -3.98 2.20
C HIS A 416 -17.65 -3.27 1.18
N PRO A 417 -17.67 -3.71 -0.09
CA PRO A 417 -18.49 -3.10 -1.15
C PRO A 417 -19.99 -3.22 -0.90
N ASN A 418 -20.44 -3.95 0.10
CA ASN A 418 -21.86 -4.01 0.49
C ASN A 418 -22.22 -3.06 1.64
N ASN A 419 -21.23 -2.39 2.24
CA ASN A 419 -21.44 -1.40 3.27
C ASN A 419 -21.03 -0.02 2.75
N ASP A 420 -22.01 0.72 2.24
CA ASP A 420 -21.85 2.07 1.69
C ASP A 420 -21.91 3.17 2.76
N GLY A 421 -22.07 2.83 4.05
CA GLY A 421 -22.19 3.78 5.15
C GLY A 421 -21.11 4.87 5.14
N PRO A 422 -19.81 4.50 5.05
CA PRO A 422 -18.72 5.47 4.97
C PRO A 422 -18.83 6.44 3.79
N ARG A 423 -19.21 5.93 2.61
CA ARG A 423 -19.40 6.76 1.42
C ARG A 423 -20.58 7.70 1.56
N ARG A 424 -21.70 7.20 2.09
CA ARG A 424 -22.89 8.02 2.36
C ARG A 424 -22.59 9.13 3.36
N ALA A 425 -21.77 8.87 4.38
CA ALA A 425 -21.32 9.90 5.31
C ALA A 425 -20.49 10.99 4.61
N VAL A 426 -19.53 10.60 3.76
CA VAL A 426 -18.73 11.56 2.96
C VAL A 426 -19.60 12.38 2.00
N MET A 427 -20.57 11.76 1.33
CA MET A 427 -21.53 12.46 0.47
C MET A 427 -22.45 13.41 1.25
N ALA A 428 -22.86 13.04 2.47
CA ALA A 428 -23.63 13.91 3.35
C ALA A 428 -22.80 15.12 3.81
N MET A 429 -21.49 14.94 4.07
CA MET A 429 -20.58 16.05 4.36
C MET A 429 -20.50 17.03 3.19
N ASP A 430 -20.41 16.51 1.95
CA ASP A 430 -20.45 17.33 0.75
C ASP A 430 -21.74 18.14 0.64
N HIS A 431 -22.88 17.49 0.86
CA HIS A 431 -24.17 18.15 0.82
C HIS A 431 -24.29 19.25 1.89
N TRP A 432 -23.77 19.01 3.10
CA TRP A 432 -23.75 20.01 4.16
C TRP A 432 -22.97 21.28 3.79
N PHE A 433 -21.87 21.19 3.02
CA PHE A 433 -21.15 22.40 2.57
C PHE A 433 -21.92 23.24 1.54
N VAL A 434 -22.81 22.59 0.79
CA VAL A 434 -23.73 23.26 -0.14
C VAL A 434 -24.87 23.90 0.65
N GLU A 435 -25.42 23.18 1.63
CA GLU A 435 -26.55 23.61 2.46
C GLU A 435 -26.25 23.31 3.96
N PRO A 436 -25.62 24.25 4.70
CA PRO A 436 -25.16 24.01 6.06
C PRO A 436 -26.29 24.15 7.10
N THR A 437 -27.28 23.27 7.00
CA THR A 437 -28.42 23.21 7.94
C THR A 437 -28.12 22.28 9.11
N GLU A 438 -28.81 22.48 10.24
CA GLU A 438 -28.72 21.56 11.39
C GLU A 438 -29.19 20.15 11.03
N ALA A 439 -30.20 20.02 10.16
CA ALA A 439 -30.67 18.74 9.66
C ALA A 439 -29.58 17.99 8.88
N ASN A 440 -28.86 18.68 7.99
CA ASN A 440 -27.76 18.09 7.24
C ASN A 440 -26.58 17.72 8.15
N ALA A 441 -26.30 18.54 9.18
CA ALA A 441 -25.27 18.21 10.18
C ALA A 441 -25.65 16.97 11.01
N ALA A 442 -26.91 16.83 11.42
CA ALA A 442 -27.42 15.66 12.13
C ALA A 442 -27.34 14.39 11.26
N GLN A 443 -27.69 14.51 9.98
CA GLN A 443 -27.57 13.41 9.01
C GLN A 443 -26.11 12.94 8.86
N VAL A 444 -25.15 13.87 8.81
CA VAL A 444 -23.72 13.52 8.78
C VAL A 444 -23.30 12.78 10.05
N ALA A 445 -23.74 13.26 11.22
CA ALA A 445 -23.42 12.62 12.50
C ALA A 445 -23.98 11.18 12.57
N GLU A 446 -25.22 10.97 12.12
CA GLU A 446 -25.87 9.67 12.05
C GLU A 446 -25.12 8.70 11.12
N LEU A 447 -24.89 9.11 9.86
CA LEU A 447 -24.23 8.28 8.86
C LEU A 447 -22.76 8.01 9.18
N GLY A 448 -22.08 8.97 9.81
CA GLY A 448 -20.67 8.87 10.18
C GLY A 448 -20.41 8.07 11.47
N ASN A 449 -21.44 7.71 12.24
CA ASN A 449 -21.29 6.91 13.46
C ASN A 449 -21.09 5.41 13.15
N LEU A 450 -19.97 5.12 12.50
CA LEU A 450 -19.62 3.79 12.02
C LEU A 450 -19.03 2.96 13.16
N THR A 451 -19.39 1.68 13.21
CA THR A 451 -18.76 0.70 14.10
C THR A 451 -18.12 -0.41 13.25
N PRO A 452 -16.87 -0.22 12.78
CA PRO A 452 -16.18 -1.23 12.01
C PRO A 452 -15.91 -2.48 12.85
N SER A 453 -16.02 -3.66 12.26
CA SER A 453 -15.76 -4.94 12.93
C SER A 453 -14.27 -5.09 13.24
N GLN A 454 -13.93 -5.74 14.36
CA GLN A 454 -12.54 -6.13 14.68
C GLN A 454 -11.92 -7.11 13.66
N PHE A 455 -12.77 -7.76 12.86
CA PHE A 455 -12.36 -8.67 11.79
C PHE A 455 -12.09 -7.96 10.45
N CYS A 456 -12.30 -6.64 10.37
CA CYS A 456 -11.88 -5.85 9.23
C CYS A 456 -10.34 -5.89 9.10
N ALA A 457 -9.83 -5.75 7.88
CA ALA A 457 -8.39 -5.54 7.74
C ALA A 457 -7.99 -4.18 8.35
N PRO A 458 -6.75 -4.04 8.85
CA PRO A 458 -6.28 -2.83 9.52
C PRO A 458 -6.50 -1.54 8.73
N ASP A 459 -6.31 -1.56 7.41
CA ASP A 459 -6.51 -0.41 6.53
C ASP A 459 -7.98 -0.01 6.38
N ALA A 460 -8.87 -0.95 6.12
CA ALA A 460 -10.31 -0.68 6.07
C ALA A 460 -10.82 -0.20 7.44
N PHE A 461 -10.39 -0.84 8.53
CA PHE A 461 -10.75 -0.46 9.89
C PHE A 461 -10.38 1.01 10.18
N SER A 462 -9.13 1.39 9.92
CA SER A 462 -8.65 2.75 10.12
C SER A 462 -9.31 3.75 9.15
N ALA A 463 -9.63 3.35 7.92
CA ALA A 463 -10.35 4.19 6.97
C ALA A 463 -11.79 4.51 7.44
N ALA A 464 -12.51 3.55 8.02
CA ALA A 464 -13.82 3.79 8.61
C ALA A 464 -13.75 4.77 9.79
N TRP A 465 -12.75 4.62 10.67
CA TRP A 465 -12.54 5.57 11.76
C TRP A 465 -12.20 6.99 11.27
N ALA A 466 -11.43 7.12 10.20
CA ALA A 466 -11.17 8.43 9.59
C ALA A 466 -12.48 9.14 9.23
N VAL A 467 -13.46 8.41 8.65
CA VAL A 467 -14.79 8.94 8.33
C VAL A 467 -15.57 9.32 9.60
N THR A 468 -15.54 8.49 10.63
CA THR A 468 -16.21 8.79 11.91
C THR A 468 -15.64 10.03 12.60
N TYR A 469 -14.32 10.21 12.59
CA TYR A 469 -13.73 11.42 13.15
C TYR A 469 -14.00 12.65 12.26
N ALA A 470 -14.07 12.47 10.93
CA ALA A 470 -14.44 13.53 10.02
C ALA A 470 -15.88 14.03 10.24
N SER A 471 -16.84 13.13 10.48
CA SER A 471 -18.22 13.54 10.80
C SER A 471 -18.30 14.28 12.14
N ARG A 472 -17.46 13.94 13.12
CA ARG A 472 -17.38 14.65 14.41
C ARG A 472 -16.82 16.06 14.30
N CYS A 473 -16.07 16.39 13.23
CA CYS A 473 -15.60 17.76 12.99
C CYS A 473 -16.75 18.75 12.74
N LEU A 474 -17.96 18.25 12.43
CA LEU A 474 -19.18 19.03 12.24
C LEU A 474 -20.03 19.17 13.51
N ALA A 475 -19.81 18.33 14.52
CA ALA A 475 -20.59 18.34 15.74
C ALA A 475 -20.18 19.53 16.63
N ARG A 476 -21.13 20.45 16.87
CA ARG A 476 -20.91 21.63 17.74
C ARG A 476 -20.74 21.28 19.23
N THR A 477 -21.08 20.06 19.62
CA THR A 477 -21.18 19.60 21.02
C THR A 477 -20.08 18.63 21.43
N SER A 478 -19.16 18.27 20.53
CA SER A 478 -18.13 17.29 20.89
C SER A 478 -17.08 17.94 21.80
N THR A 479 -16.87 17.33 22.96
CA THR A 479 -15.71 17.57 23.85
C THR A 479 -14.43 16.93 23.30
N ASP A 480 -14.47 16.34 22.10
CA ASP A 480 -13.31 15.76 21.41
C ASP A 480 -12.43 16.92 20.91
N GLU A 481 -11.57 17.44 21.78
CA GLU A 481 -10.69 18.60 21.52
C GLU A 481 -9.78 18.41 20.30
N ASP A 482 -9.73 17.24 19.67
CA ASP A 482 -8.90 17.01 18.50
C ASP A 482 -9.46 16.00 17.46
N ALA A 483 -10.76 16.06 17.15
CA ALA A 483 -11.39 15.20 16.12
C ALA A 483 -10.68 15.29 14.74
N LEU A 484 -10.14 16.46 14.39
CA LEU A 484 -9.38 16.65 13.15
C LEU A 484 -8.08 15.84 13.14
N SER A 485 -7.28 15.94 14.19
CA SER A 485 -6.04 15.16 14.31
C SER A 485 -6.34 13.66 14.35
N ALA A 486 -7.38 13.23 15.05
CA ALA A 486 -7.80 11.83 15.07
C ALA A 486 -8.19 11.33 13.66
N CYS A 487 -8.90 12.15 12.87
CA CYS A 487 -9.24 11.84 11.48
C CYS A 487 -7.98 11.66 10.61
N VAL A 488 -7.05 12.63 10.66
CA VAL A 488 -5.82 12.61 9.87
C VAL A 488 -4.90 11.46 10.30
N GLN A 489 -4.79 11.18 11.60
CA GLN A 489 -4.02 10.04 12.10
C GLN A 489 -4.61 8.71 11.64
N ALA A 490 -5.95 8.56 11.70
CA ALA A 490 -6.63 7.37 11.23
C ALA A 490 -6.41 7.16 9.71
N ALA A 491 -6.44 8.23 8.91
CA ALA A 491 -6.10 8.17 7.50
C ALA A 491 -4.63 7.74 7.26
N CYS A 492 -3.67 8.25 8.04
CA CYS A 492 -2.27 7.82 7.96
C CYS A 492 -2.13 6.33 8.28
N ARG A 493 -2.76 5.87 9.37
CA ARG A 493 -2.79 4.45 9.78
C ARG A 493 -3.42 3.57 8.70
N ALA A 494 -4.47 4.05 8.03
CA ALA A 494 -5.11 3.31 6.96
C ALA A 494 -4.15 3.05 5.78
N LEU A 495 -3.41 4.06 5.34
CA LEU A 495 -2.42 3.91 4.26
C LEU A 495 -1.19 3.06 4.65
N SER A 496 -0.82 3.05 5.94
CA SER A 496 0.26 2.23 6.47
C SER A 496 -0.17 0.83 6.93
N ARG A 497 -1.45 0.46 6.78
CA ARG A 497 -2.05 -0.78 7.31
C ARG A 497 -1.82 -0.98 8.81
N GLN A 498 -1.77 0.11 9.56
CA GLN A 498 -1.76 0.08 11.02
C GLN A 498 -3.18 0.16 11.54
N SER A 499 -3.44 -0.47 12.68
CA SER A 499 -4.71 -0.37 13.41
C SER A 499 -4.46 0.20 14.80
N VAL A 500 -5.46 0.90 15.32
CA VAL A 500 -5.48 1.40 16.72
C VAL A 500 -5.59 0.24 17.70
N ILE A 501 -6.14 -0.89 17.26
CA ILE A 501 -6.29 -2.10 18.07
C ILE A 501 -5.20 -3.09 17.66
N THR A 502 -4.49 -3.65 18.64
CA THR A 502 -3.47 -4.69 18.46
C THR A 502 -3.98 -5.98 17.80
N PHE A 503 -5.31 -6.11 17.58
CA PHE A 503 -5.98 -7.33 17.13
C PHE A 503 -6.89 -7.12 15.91
N ALA A 504 -6.61 -6.18 15.00
CA ALA A 504 -7.30 -6.22 13.70
C ALA A 504 -6.84 -7.48 12.95
N LEU A 505 -7.71 -8.51 12.91
CA LEU A 505 -7.35 -9.86 12.44
C LEU A 505 -7.57 -10.08 10.94
N GLY A 506 -8.22 -9.13 10.25
CA GLY A 506 -8.52 -9.25 8.82
C GLY A 506 -7.30 -9.08 7.91
N THR A 507 -7.35 -9.69 6.73
CA THR A 507 -6.32 -9.51 5.69
C THR A 507 -6.79 -8.51 4.64
N SER A 508 -5.91 -7.57 4.28
CA SER A 508 -6.23 -6.56 3.27
C SER A 508 -6.34 -7.19 1.87
N GLN A 509 -7.35 -6.76 1.11
CA GLN A 509 -7.51 -7.11 -0.30
C GLN A 509 -6.82 -6.11 -1.25
N GLU A 510 -6.21 -5.05 -0.72
CA GLU A 510 -5.54 -4.06 -1.56
C GLU A 510 -4.20 -4.61 -2.09
N PRO A 511 -3.98 -4.61 -3.42
CA PRO A 511 -2.81 -5.26 -4.01
C PRO A 511 -1.52 -4.46 -3.84
N SER A 512 -1.59 -3.17 -3.52
CA SER A 512 -0.40 -2.34 -3.26
C SER A 512 0.27 -2.71 -1.94
N GLU A 513 1.59 -2.61 -1.87
CA GLU A 513 2.30 -2.66 -0.58
C GLU A 513 1.83 -1.51 0.33
N PRO A 514 1.74 -1.74 1.65
CA PRO A 514 1.44 -0.66 2.58
C PRO A 514 2.55 0.38 2.52
N LEU A 515 2.17 1.65 2.64
CA LEU A 515 3.16 2.71 2.74
C LEU A 515 3.84 2.63 4.11
N GLY A 516 5.14 2.96 4.16
CA GLY A 516 5.79 3.23 5.44
C GLY A 516 5.05 4.38 6.16
N PRO A 517 5.00 4.42 7.51
CA PRO A 517 4.25 5.43 8.24
C PRO A 517 4.57 6.89 7.83
N LEU A 518 5.82 7.19 7.51
CA LEU A 518 6.23 8.52 7.02
C LEU A 518 5.67 8.83 5.63
N GLU A 519 5.69 7.85 4.72
CA GLU A 519 5.16 8.02 3.36
C GLU A 519 3.63 8.13 3.39
N ALA A 520 2.97 7.38 4.27
CA ALA A 520 1.54 7.53 4.54
C ALA A 520 1.20 8.94 5.01
N ALA A 521 1.92 9.47 6.00
CA ALA A 521 1.71 10.83 6.50
C ALA A 521 1.92 11.90 5.41
N ARG A 522 2.99 11.78 4.62
CA ARG A 522 3.24 12.67 3.46
C ARG A 522 2.13 12.59 2.43
N GLN A 523 1.61 11.39 2.17
CA GLN A 523 0.56 11.21 1.18
C GLN A 523 -0.79 11.77 1.64
N VAL A 524 -1.13 11.65 2.94
CA VAL A 524 -2.33 12.31 3.50
C VAL A 524 -2.16 13.82 3.45
N HIS A 525 -1.01 14.36 3.87
CA HIS A 525 -0.70 15.77 3.79
C HIS A 525 -0.87 16.32 2.37
N ARG A 526 -0.28 15.64 1.37
CA ARG A 526 -0.41 15.99 -0.04
C ARG A 526 -1.87 15.98 -0.50
N ALA A 527 -2.64 14.95 -0.13
CA ALA A 527 -4.06 14.87 -0.49
C ALA A 527 -4.88 16.04 0.08
N ILE A 528 -4.56 16.49 1.30
CA ILE A 528 -5.16 17.68 1.89
C ILE A 528 -4.80 18.92 1.07
N LEU A 529 -3.53 19.13 0.76
CA LEU A 529 -3.10 20.27 -0.05
C LEU A 529 -3.74 20.29 -1.44
N ASP A 530 -3.84 19.13 -2.10
CA ASP A 530 -4.41 18.98 -3.45
C ASP A 530 -5.92 19.35 -3.53
N GLU A 531 -6.62 19.42 -2.39
CA GLU A 531 -8.04 19.83 -2.32
C GLU A 531 -8.23 21.20 -1.64
N VAL A 532 -7.55 21.44 -0.53
CA VAL A 532 -7.80 22.63 0.32
C VAL A 532 -7.05 23.86 -0.20
N LEU A 533 -5.83 23.71 -0.72
CA LEU A 533 -5.04 24.84 -1.20
C LEU A 533 -5.68 25.54 -2.42
N PRO A 534 -6.16 24.83 -3.46
CA PRO A 534 -6.85 25.47 -4.57
C PRO A 534 -8.11 26.23 -4.15
N TRP A 535 -8.88 25.69 -3.21
CA TRP A 535 -10.04 26.37 -2.62
C TRP A 535 -9.61 27.64 -1.88
N ALA A 536 -8.61 27.53 -1.00
CA ALA A 536 -8.10 28.67 -0.24
C ALA A 536 -7.60 29.78 -1.17
N CYS A 537 -7.00 29.45 -2.32
CA CYS A 537 -6.54 30.39 -3.34
C CYS A 537 -7.67 30.93 -4.26
N GLY A 538 -8.88 30.35 -4.19
CA GLY A 538 -10.00 30.69 -5.06
C GLY A 538 -9.81 30.22 -6.51
N ALA A 539 -9.05 29.15 -6.73
CA ALA A 539 -8.83 28.54 -8.05
C ALA A 539 -10.01 27.65 -8.46
N TRP A 540 -10.46 26.78 -7.55
CA TRP A 540 -11.69 25.99 -7.65
C TRP A 540 -12.06 25.44 -6.28
N ASP A 541 -13.34 25.13 -6.06
CA ASP A 541 -13.86 24.53 -4.84
C ASP A 541 -14.25 23.05 -5.08
N PRO A 542 -13.52 22.08 -4.52
CA PRO A 542 -13.80 20.66 -4.74
C PRO A 542 -15.19 20.21 -4.29
N VAL A 543 -15.81 20.93 -3.35
CA VAL A 543 -17.10 20.56 -2.79
C VAL A 543 -18.24 21.24 -3.56
N ARG A 544 -18.08 22.52 -3.91
CA ARG A 544 -19.15 23.29 -4.57
C ARG A 544 -19.12 23.21 -6.09
N ASP A 545 -17.94 23.14 -6.70
CA ASP A 545 -17.84 23.15 -8.17
C ASP A 545 -18.06 21.77 -8.78
N THR A 546 -17.85 20.70 -8.02
CA THR A 546 -18.13 19.32 -8.45
C THR A 546 -19.61 19.09 -8.79
N PRO A 547 -20.59 19.36 -7.88
CA PRO A 547 -22.00 19.21 -8.22
C PRO A 547 -22.46 20.17 -9.32
N ARG A 548 -21.89 21.38 -9.40
CA ARG A 548 -22.16 22.33 -10.50
C ARG A 548 -21.72 21.76 -11.84
N LEU A 549 -20.46 21.33 -11.96
CA LEU A 549 -19.95 20.74 -13.20
C LEU A 549 -20.74 19.48 -13.56
N ARG A 550 -21.06 18.63 -12.57
CA ARG A 550 -21.90 17.44 -12.79
C ARG A 550 -23.25 17.81 -13.43
N ALA A 551 -23.92 18.85 -12.92
CA ALA A 551 -25.19 19.31 -13.48
C ALA A 551 -25.03 19.82 -14.91
N THR A 552 -23.98 20.61 -15.18
CA THR A 552 -23.64 21.10 -16.53
C THR A 552 -23.35 19.96 -17.50
N LEU A 553 -22.43 19.05 -17.14
CA LEU A 553 -22.11 17.88 -17.94
C LEU A 553 -23.36 17.06 -18.24
N ARG A 554 -24.23 16.84 -17.25
CA ARG A 554 -25.46 16.09 -17.45
C ARG A 554 -26.41 16.78 -18.43
N ALA A 555 -26.56 18.10 -18.35
CA ALA A 555 -27.36 18.89 -19.29
C ALA A 555 -26.80 18.79 -20.73
N ASP A 556 -25.48 18.71 -20.87
CA ASP A 556 -24.77 18.63 -22.15
C ASP A 556 -24.52 17.18 -22.64
N GLY A 557 -25.23 16.19 -22.07
CA GLY A 557 -25.10 14.79 -22.48
C GLY A 557 -23.76 14.13 -22.11
N TRP A 558 -23.16 14.57 -21.00
CA TRP A 558 -21.88 14.13 -20.42
C TRP A 558 -20.64 14.41 -21.28
N ARG A 559 -20.70 15.40 -22.17
CA ARG A 559 -19.53 15.84 -22.95
C ARG A 559 -18.57 16.65 -22.10
N VAL A 560 -17.35 16.14 -21.90
CA VAL A 560 -16.31 16.87 -21.17
C VAL A 560 -15.65 17.91 -22.09
N PRO A 561 -15.62 19.20 -21.70
CA PRO A 561 -14.97 20.25 -22.49
C PRO A 561 -13.49 19.93 -22.77
N GLY A 562 -13.06 20.07 -24.02
CA GLY A 562 -11.66 19.93 -24.42
C GLY A 562 -11.17 18.50 -24.70
N GLN A 563 -11.99 17.46 -24.53
CA GLN A 563 -11.71 16.14 -25.11
C GLN A 563 -12.27 16.11 -26.55
N ALA A 564 -11.39 16.27 -27.54
CA ALA A 564 -11.74 15.95 -28.93
C ALA A 564 -12.02 14.43 -29.01
N GLY A 565 -13.13 14.07 -29.65
CA GLY A 565 -13.65 12.70 -29.72
C GLY A 565 -12.84 11.75 -30.58
#